data_AF-F5T711-F1
#
_entry.id   AF-F5T711-F1
#
_cell.length_a   1.000
_cell.length_b   1.000
_cell.length_c   1.000
_cell.angle_alpha   90.00
_cell.angle_beta   90.00
_cell.angle_gamma   90.00
#
_symmetry.space_group_name_H-M   'P 1'
#
loop_
_entity.id
_entity.type
_entity.pdbx_description
1 polymer ?
#
loop_
_entity_poly.entity_id
_entity_poly.type
_entity_poly.pdbx_seq_one_letter_code
_entity_poly.pdbx_strand_id
1 'polypeptide(L)' 'MSVVIEQILKNYHVDFEFLTEGYFGYSTTYTGWLWEKGKEPVSAILYIWNSGDMVYRIDC' A
#
# COMPACT_ATOMS: atom_id res chain seq x y z
N MET A 1 -6.59 -3.98 -6.21
CA MET A 1 -6.08 -2.92 -5.32
C MET A 1 -7.26 -2.31 -4.59
N SER A 2 -7.16 -1.99 -3.28
CA SER A 2 -8.28 -1.39 -2.55
C SER A 2 -8.59 0.00 -3.13
N VAL A 3 -9.87 0.24 -3.44
CA VAL A 3 -10.37 1.54 -3.96
C VAL A 3 -9.97 2.71 -3.06
N VAL A 4 -9.84 2.46 -1.75
CA VAL A 4 -9.44 3.46 -0.76
C VAL A 4 -7.99 3.91 -0.95
N ILE A 5 -7.07 3.00 -1.27
CA ILE A 5 -5.65 3.34 -1.47
C ILE A 5 -5.49 4.26 -2.68
N GLU A 6 -6.14 3.92 -3.79
CA GLU A 6 -6.11 4.73 -5.00
C GLU A 6 -6.68 6.13 -4.78
N GLN A 7 -7.75 6.26 -3.98
CA GLN A 7 -8.30 7.56 -3.60
C GLN A 7 -7.33 8.39 -2.75
N ILE A 8 -6.65 7.77 -1.78
CA ILE A 8 -5.67 8.44 -0.93
C ILE A 8 -4.51 8.95 -1.78
N LEU A 9 -3.92 8.12 -2.63
CA LEU A 9 -2.79 8.50 -3.48
C LEU A 9 -3.16 9.66 -4.43
N LYS A 10 -4.36 9.62 -5.01
CA LYS A 10 -4.89 10.72 -5.83
C LYS A 10 -5.03 12.03 -5.06
N ASN A 11 -5.50 11.99 -3.80
CA ASN A 11 -5.63 13.20 -2.98
C ASN A 11 -4.28 13.88 -2.71
N TYR A 12 -3.20 13.10 -2.67
CA TYR A 12 -1.84 13.61 -2.51
C TYR A 12 -1.14 13.94 -3.84
N HIS A 13 -1.78 13.71 -4.99
CA HIS A 13 -1.19 13.89 -6.33
C HIS A 13 0.13 13.14 -6.53
N VAL A 14 0.20 11.93 -5.97
CA VAL A 14 1.36 11.05 -6.04
C VAL A 14 0.96 9.73 -6.68
N ASP A 15 1.90 9.15 -7.42
CA ASP A 15 1.80 7.78 -7.91
C ASP A 15 2.66 6.86 -7.03
N PHE A 16 2.19 5.64 -6.80
CA PHE A 16 2.92 4.65 -6.02
C PHE A 16 3.14 3.38 -6.83
N GLU A 17 4.41 2.99 -6.96
CA GLU A 17 4.81 1.73 -7.60
C GLU A 17 5.05 0.68 -6.52
N PHE A 18 4.22 -0.37 -6.53
CA PHE A 18 4.27 -1.44 -5.54
C PHE A 18 5.39 -2.43 -5.87
N LEU A 19 6.31 -2.63 -4.93
CA LEU A 19 7.41 -3.59 -5.08
C LEU A 19 7.16 -4.87 -4.28
N THR A 20 6.81 -4.73 -3.00
CA THR A 20 6.51 -5.88 -2.14
C THR A 20 5.31 -5.62 -1.25
N GLU A 21 4.58 -6.70 -0.98
CA GLU A 21 3.46 -6.73 -0.07
C GLU A 21 3.80 -7.62 1.12
N GLY A 22 3.53 -7.13 2.32
CA GLY A 22 3.71 -7.83 3.58
C GLY A 22 2.43 -7.85 4.39
N TYR A 23 2.27 -8.89 5.21
CA TYR A 23 1.14 -9.04 6.11
C TYR A 23 1.68 -9.28 7.53
N PHE A 24 1.25 -8.46 8.49
CA PHE A 24 1.65 -8.58 9.89
C PHE A 24 0.49 -8.21 10.82
N GLY A 25 -0.09 -9.22 11.48
CA GLY A 25 -1.30 -9.04 12.31
C GLY A 25 -2.45 -8.46 11.47
N TYR A 26 -3.05 -7.37 11.95
CA TYR A 26 -4.12 -6.66 11.25
C TYR A 26 -3.63 -5.67 10.18
N SER A 27 -2.32 -5.63 9.93
CA SER A 27 -1.71 -4.65 9.03
C SER A 27 -1.27 -5.30 7.72
N THR A 28 -1.64 -4.67 6.61
CA THR A 28 -1.03 -4.91 5.30
C THR A 28 -0.01 -3.81 5.04
N THR A 29 1.20 -4.19 4.67
CA THR A 29 2.29 -3.27 4.35
C THR A 29 2.64 -3.36 2.88
N TYR A 30 2.83 -2.21 2.24
CA TYR A 30 3.38 -2.14 0.89
C TYR A 30 4.66 -1.33 0.93
N THR A 31 5.74 -1.87 0.36
CA THR A 31 6.95 -1.08 0.10
C THR A 31 7.04 -0.80 -1.39
N GLY A 32 7.54 0.37 -1.74
CA GLY A 32 7.49 0.85 -3.11
C GLY A 32 8.20 2.16 -3.36
N TRP A 33 8.10 2.62 -4.60
CA TRP A 33 8.56 3.95 -5.00
C TRP A 33 7.37 4.92 -5.01
N LEU A 34 7.54 6.06 -4.36
CA LEU A 34 6.61 7.17 -4.39
C LEU A 34 7.09 8.19 -5.42
N TRP A 35 6.23 8.49 -6.38
CA TRP A 35 6.47 9.41 -7.47
C TRP A 35 5.62 10.65 -7.30
N GLU A 36 6.27 11.81 -7.28
CA GLU A 36 5.60 13.11 -7.32
C GLU A 36 6.13 13.90 -8.51
N LYS A 37 5.24 14.55 -9.26
CA LYS A 37 5.61 15.25 -10.49
C LYS A 37 6.68 16.32 -10.22
N GLY A 38 7.82 16.19 -10.91
CA GLY A 38 8.93 17.14 -10.82
C GLY A 38 9.88 16.91 -9.64
N LYS A 39 9.75 15.78 -8.94
CA LYS A 39 10.68 15.35 -7.89
C LYS A 39 11.28 13.99 -8.24
N GLU A 40 12.46 13.72 -7.70
CA GLU A 40 13.05 12.38 -7.76
C GLU A 40 12.20 11.39 -6.93
N PRO A 41 12.07 10.13 -7.38
CA PRO A 41 11.34 9.11 -6.64
C PRO A 41 12.01 8.83 -5.30
N VAL A 42 11.19 8.58 -4.28
CA VAL A 42 11.66 8.21 -2.94
C VAL A 42 11.11 6.85 -2.56
N SER A 43 11.88 6.11 -1.74
CA SER A 43 11.38 4.86 -1.16
C SER A 43 10.33 5.18 -0.10
N ALA A 44 9.24 4.42 -0.11
CA ALA A 44 8.12 4.63 0.78
C ALA A 44 7.53 3.30 1.28
N ILE A 45 6.93 3.36 2.47
CA ILE A 45 6.23 2.25 3.09
C ILE A 45 4.82 2.70 3.44
N LEU A 46 3.81 2.03 2.88
CA LEU A 46 2.40 2.25 3.16
C LEU A 46 1.92 1.22 4.17
N TYR A 47 1.40 1.69 5.31
CA TYR A 47 0.80 0.85 6.34
C TYR A 47 -0.72 1.00 6.30
N ILE A 48 -1.42 -0.12 6.07
CA ILE A 48 -2.87 -0.18 6.09
C ILE A 48 -3.28 -1.00 7.29
N TRP A 49 -3.95 -0.34 8.22
CA TRP A 49 -4.55 -1.00 9.39
C TRP A 49 -5.96 -1.43 9.04
N ASN A 50 -6.15 -2.75 8.95
CA ASN A 50 -7.46 -3.32 8.72
C ASN A 50 -8.17 -3.54 10.06
N SER A 51 -9.47 -3.32 10.10
CA SER A 51 -10.34 -3.73 11.20
C SER A 51 -11.14 -4.97 10.79
N GLY A 52 -11.27 -5.95 11.67
CA GLY A 52 -12.06 -7.17 11.43
C GLY A 52 -11.25 -8.43 11.62
N ASP A 53 -11.85 -9.58 11.30
CA ASP A 53 -11.22 -10.89 11.48
C ASP A 53 -10.16 -11.16 10.41
N MET A 54 -9.04 -11.74 10.83
CA MET A 54 -7.96 -12.16 9.95
C MET A 54 -8.31 -13.51 9.32
N VAL A 55 -8.51 -13.54 8.00
CA VAL A 55 -8.89 -14.74 7.26
C VAL A 55 -7.76 -15.15 6.32
N TYR A 56 -7.20 -16.34 6.54
CA TYR A 56 -6.21 -16.94 5.64
C TYR A 56 -6.88 -17.97 4.74
N ARG A 57 -6.63 -17.86 3.43
CA ARG A 57 -6.97 -18.93 2.48
C ARG A 57 -5.71 -19.71 2.16
N ILE A 58 -5.67 -20.96 2.61
CA ILE A 58 -4.60 -21.91 2.27
C ILE A 58 -5.20 -22.82 1.19
N ASP A 59 -4.74 -22.66 -0.04
CA ASP A 59 -5.10 -23.59 -1.12
C ASP A 59 -4.13 -24.80 -1.05
N CYS A 60 -4.70 -26.00 -0.90
CA CYS A 60 -3.99 -27.28 -0.84
C CYS A 60 -3.80 -27.88 -2.23
#